data_AF-A0A3N5UY09-F1
#
_entry.id   AF-A0A3N5UY09-F1
#
_cell.length_a   1.000
_cell.length_b   1.000
_cell.length_c   1.000
_cell.angle_alpha   90.00
_cell.angle_beta   90.00
_cell.angle_gamma   90.00
#
_symmetry.space_group_name_H-M   'P 1'
#
loop_
_entity.id
_entity.type
_entity.pdbx_description
1 polymer ?
#
loop_
_entity_poly.entity_id
_entity_poly.type
_entity_poly.pdbx_seq_one_letter_code
_entity_poly.pdbx_strand_id
1 'polypeptide(L)' 'MSKLPFFLAIAVAVIALGFFVYVSDAPAYGGSAPETCANCHVMDSQYENWYHAPHEKFTECVDCHLPHENVVAYY' A
#
# COMPACT_ATOMS: atom_id res chain seq x y z
N MET A 1 4.06 -36.44 22.56
CA MET A 1 4.35 -34.99 22.68
C MET A 1 3.17 -34.23 22.07
N SER A 2 2.54 -33.34 22.83
CA SER A 2 1.41 -32.54 22.34
C SER A 2 1.90 -31.54 21.29
N LYS A 3 1.24 -31.48 20.13
CA LYS A 3 1.51 -30.47 19.07
C LYS A 3 0.88 -29.11 19.37
N LEU A 4 0.10 -29.01 20.45
CA LEU A 4 -0.64 -27.81 20.88
C LEU A 4 0.22 -26.52 20.98
N PRO A 5 1.42 -26.51 21.59
CA PRO A 5 2.23 -25.29 21.66
C PRO A 5 2.65 -24.79 20.27
N PHE A 6 2.83 -25.70 19.31
CA PHE A 6 3.21 -25.37 17.94
C PHE A 6 2.07 -24.64 17.22
N PHE A 7 0.83 -25.13 17.34
CA PHE A 7 -0.35 -24.47 16.78
C PHE A 7 -0.60 -23.11 17.41
N LEU A 8 -0.38 -22.98 18.73
CA LEU A 8 -0.57 -21.72 19.44
C LEU A 8 0.48 -20.67 19.02
N ALA A 9 1.74 -21.07 18.85
CA ALA A 9 2.78 -20.19 18.33
C ALA A 9 2.47 -19.68 16.91
N ILE A 10 1.99 -20.56 16.02
CA ILE A 10 1.57 -20.17 14.66
C ILE A 10 0.41 -19.19 14.70
N ALA A 11 -0.61 -19.45 15.53
CA ALA A 11 -1.76 -18.55 15.65
C ALA A 11 -1.34 -17.14 16.11
N VAL A 12 -0.48 -17.05 17.13
CA VAL A 12 0.05 -15.77 17.62
C VAL A 12 0.87 -15.07 16.53
N ALA A 13 1.72 -15.79 15.80
CA ALA A 13 2.51 -15.22 14.72
C ALA A 13 1.64 -14.66 13.59
N VAL A 14 0.60 -15.39 13.18
CA VAL A 14 -0.35 -14.94 12.14
C VAL A 14 -1.11 -13.69 12.60
N ILE A 15 -1.56 -13.65 13.85
CA ILE A 15 -2.26 -12.47 14.39
C ILE A 15 -1.32 -11.26 14.45
N ALA A 16 -0.10 -11.45 14.94
CA ALA A 16 0.89 -10.38 15.01
C ALA A 16 1.25 -9.83 13.61
N LEU A 17 1.46 -10.72 12.63
CA LEU A 17 1.74 -10.33 11.26
C LEU A 17 0.55 -9.64 10.61
N GLY A 18 -0.67 -10.16 10.82
CA GLY A 18 -1.90 -9.54 10.32
C GLY A 18 -2.11 -8.14 10.90
N PHE A 19 -1.84 -7.97 12.21
CA PHE A 19 -1.92 -6.66 12.86
C PHE A 19 -0.84 -5.70 12.33
N PHE A 20 0.38 -6.18 12.10
CA PHE A 20 1.44 -5.38 11.49
C PHE A 20 1.06 -4.89 10.10
N VAL A 21 0.56 -5.78 9.23
CA VAL A 21 0.08 -5.45 7.88
C VAL A 21 -1.05 -4.40 7.95
N TYR A 22 -1.97 -4.54 8.90
CA TYR A 22 -3.06 -3.60 9.09
C TYR A 22 -2.59 -2.20 9.53
N VAL A 23 -1.72 -2.12 10.55
CA VAL A 23 -1.27 -0.84 11.11
C VAL A 23 -0.31 -0.09 10.17
N SER A 24 0.46 -0.81 9.36
CA SER A 24 1.38 -0.22 8.39
C SER A 24 0.72 0.21 7.08
N ASP A 25 -0.59 -0.07 6.92
CA ASP A 25 -1.30 0.10 5.65
C ASP A 25 -0.59 -0.57 4.47
N ALA A 26 0.08 -1.71 4.74
CA ALA A 26 0.89 -2.41 3.75
C ALA A 26 0.14 -2.81 2.46
N PRO A 27 -1.18 -3.11 2.47
CA PRO A 27 -1.91 -3.38 1.24
C PRO A 27 -2.00 -2.19 0.26
N ALA A 28 -1.88 -0.95 0.74
CA ALA A 28 -1.96 0.24 -0.11
C ALA A 28 -0.85 0.26 -1.18
N TYR A 29 0.34 -0.29 -0.87
CA TYR A 29 1.49 -0.31 -1.77
C TYR A 29 1.34 -1.20 -3.02
N GLY A 30 0.29 -2.03 -3.09
CA GLY A 30 -0.06 -2.79 -4.30
C GLY A 30 -1.21 -2.17 -5.10
N GLY A 31 -1.59 -0.93 -4.77
CA GLY A 31 -2.66 -0.19 -5.43
C GLY A 31 -2.14 1.08 -6.09
N SER A 32 -3.06 1.81 -6.72
CA SER A 32 -2.77 3.03 -7.48
C SER A 32 -3.25 4.31 -6.80
N ALA A 33 -3.87 4.19 -5.62
CA ALA A 33 -4.41 5.31 -4.85
C ALA A 33 -3.32 6.37 -4.59
N PRO A 34 -3.54 7.65 -4.96
CA PRO A 34 -2.58 8.75 -4.81
C PRO A 34 -2.02 8.92 -3.38
N GLU A 35 -2.82 8.61 -2.36
CA GLU A 35 -2.45 8.66 -0.95
C GLU A 35 -1.27 7.72 -0.64
N THR A 36 -1.15 6.61 -1.37
CA THR A 36 -0.06 5.64 -1.22
C THR A 36 1.29 6.30 -1.45
N CYS A 37 1.37 7.24 -2.40
CA CYS A 37 2.60 7.95 -2.72
C CYS A 37 3.08 8.85 -1.56
N ALA A 38 2.15 9.35 -0.73
CA ALA A 38 2.44 10.13 0.47
C ALA A 38 2.54 9.29 1.76
N ASN A 39 2.43 7.96 1.68
CA ASN A 39 2.43 7.08 2.85
C ASN A 39 3.86 6.70 3.30
N CYS A 40 4.83 6.59 2.37
CA CYS A 40 6.17 6.04 2.67
C CYS A 40 7.32 7.07 2.70
N HIS A 41 7.26 8.13 1.91
CA HIS A 41 8.34 9.13 1.81
C HIS A 41 7.80 10.55 1.72
N VAL A 42 8.70 11.56 1.71
CA VAL A 42 8.33 12.97 1.54
C VAL A 42 7.68 13.17 0.16
N MET A 43 6.35 13.14 0.12
CA MET A 43 5.55 13.36 -1.10
C MET A 43 4.37 14.32 -0.87
N ASP A 44 4.20 14.82 0.35
CA ASP A 44 3.09 15.71 0.72
C ASP A 44 2.95 16.87 -0.26
N SER A 45 4.07 17.54 -0.63
CA SER A 45 3.99 18.67 -1.55
C SER A 45 3.49 18.27 -2.95
N GLN A 46 3.83 17.10 -3.45
CA GLN A 46 3.42 16.61 -4.76
C GLN A 46 1.97 16.16 -4.74
N TYR A 47 1.57 15.46 -3.67
CA TYR A 47 0.19 15.07 -3.43
C TYR A 47 -0.71 16.31 -3.35
N GLU A 48 -0.35 17.31 -2.55
CA GLU A 48 -1.12 18.54 -2.39
C GLU A 48 -1.22 19.33 -3.70
N ASN A 49 -0.14 19.38 -4.49
CA ASN A 49 -0.18 20.01 -5.82
C ASN A 49 -1.10 19.25 -6.78
N TRP A 50 -1.04 17.91 -6.80
CA TRP A 50 -1.95 17.09 -7.61
C TRP A 50 -3.40 17.29 -7.16
N TYR A 51 -3.67 17.21 -5.87
CA TYR A 51 -5.01 17.31 -5.26
C TYR A 51 -5.70 18.64 -5.56
N HIS A 52 -4.94 19.74 -5.59
CA HIS A 52 -5.47 21.07 -5.92
C HIS A 52 -5.39 21.41 -7.42
N ALA A 53 -4.81 20.54 -8.25
CA ALA A 53 -4.71 20.73 -9.69
C ALA A 53 -5.84 20.02 -10.44
N PRO A 54 -6.12 20.41 -11.71
CA PRO A 54 -7.13 19.73 -12.52
C PRO A 54 -6.87 18.22 -12.72
N HIS A 55 -5.63 17.75 -12.56
CA HIS A 55 -5.27 16.34 -12.74
C HIS A 55 -5.96 15.41 -11.74
N GLU A 56 -6.27 15.85 -10.51
CA GLU A 56 -6.97 15.04 -9.51
C GLU A 56 -8.30 14.47 -10.03
N LYS A 57 -8.95 15.19 -10.94
CA LYS A 57 -10.25 14.80 -11.50
C LYS A 57 -10.17 13.74 -12.59
N PHE A 58 -8.99 13.48 -13.14
CA PHE A 58 -8.84 12.71 -14.37
C PHE A 58 -7.77 11.62 -14.31
N THR A 59 -6.80 11.73 -13.42
CA THR A 59 -5.62 10.86 -13.41
C THR A 59 -5.10 10.64 -11.99
N GLU A 60 -4.59 9.46 -11.73
CA GLU A 60 -3.83 9.10 -10.54
C GLU A 60 -2.33 9.34 -10.75
N CYS A 61 -1.53 9.31 -9.68
CA CYS A 61 -0.08 9.49 -9.79
C CYS A 61 0.56 8.44 -10.73
N VAL A 62 0.06 7.20 -10.67
CA VAL A 62 0.60 6.07 -11.43
C VAL A 62 0.36 6.20 -12.94
N ASP A 63 -0.67 6.94 -13.36
CA ASP A 63 -1.00 7.14 -14.78
C ASP A 63 0.11 7.85 -15.56
N CYS A 64 0.98 8.58 -14.87
CA CYS A 64 2.15 9.21 -15.49
C CYS A 64 3.48 8.66 -14.98
N HIS A 65 3.51 8.11 -13.76
CA HIS A 65 4.76 7.71 -13.10
C HIS A 65 5.05 6.21 -13.14
N LEU A 66 4.10 5.35 -13.49
CA LEU A 66 4.34 3.92 -13.69
C LEU A 66 4.23 3.52 -15.17
N PRO A 67 4.94 2.45 -15.58
CA PRO A 67 4.86 1.93 -16.95
C PRO A 67 3.50 1.30 -17.28
N HIS A 68 3.05 1.43 -18.53
CA HIS A 68 1.69 1.03 -18.98
C HIS A 68 1.70 -0.19 -19.91
N GLU A 69 2.77 -0.98 -19.93
CA GLU A 69 2.92 -2.10 -20.87
C GLU A 69 2.05 -3.31 -20.48
N ASN A 70 1.76 -3.47 -19.19
CA ASN A 70 0.89 -4.52 -18.67
C ASN A 70 0.41 -4.23 -17.23
N VAL A 71 -0.57 -5.02 -16.77
CA VAL A 71 -1.19 -4.88 -15.44
C VAL A 71 -0.23 -5.05 -14.26
N VAL A 72 0.86 -5.81 -14.41
CA VAL A 72 1.85 -6.03 -13.33
C VAL A 72 2.82 -4.85 -13.25
N ALA A 73 3.00 -4.09 -14.33
CA ALA A 73 3.85 -2.90 -14.33
C ALA A 73 3.10 -1.64 -13.87
N TYR A 74 1.77 -1.63 -14.02
CA TYR A 74 0.91 -0.50 -13.65
C TYR A 74 0.49 -0.50 -12.16
N TYR A 75 0.32 -1.68 -11.55
CA TYR A 75 -0.06 -1.87 -10.15
C TYR A 75 1.10 -2.44 -9.34
#